data_AF-A0A4U1BF65-F1
#
_entry.id   AF-A0A4U1BF65-F1
#
_cell.length_a   1.000
_cell.length_b   1.000
_cell.length_c   1.000
_cell.angle_alpha   90.00
_cell.angle_beta   90.00
_cell.angle_gamma   90.00
#
_symmetry.space_group_name_H-M   'P 1'
#
loop_
_entity.id
_entity.type
_entity.pdbx_description
1 polymer ?
#
loop_
_entity_poly.entity_id
_entity_poly.type
_entity_poly.pdbx_seq_one_letter_code
_entity_poly.pdbx_strand_id
1 'polypeptide(L)' 'MDYQFQFSSLSDFFAMGDYAFFVWLAYGVSFTALGILVASCLTQRKRVIKQISQKQAREARLKQHRSKSS' A
#
# COMPACT_ATOMS: atom_id res chain seq x y z
N MET A 1 -38.30 -30.76 -19.32
CA MET A 1 -37.74 -29.42 -19.09
C MET A 1 -36.85 -29.56 -17.86
N ASP A 2 -35.63 -30.05 -18.06
CA ASP A 2 -34.70 -30.33 -16.97
C ASP A 2 -33.89 -29.07 -16.67
N TYR A 3 -34.24 -28.40 -15.58
CA TYR A 3 -33.47 -27.29 -15.04
C TYR A 3 -32.34 -27.85 -14.18
N GLN A 4 -31.22 -28.20 -14.82
CA GLN A 4 -30.03 -28.66 -14.12
C GLN A 4 -29.33 -27.47 -13.46
N PHE A 5 -29.12 -27.53 -12.14
CA PHE A 5 -28.40 -26.51 -11.38
C PHE A 5 -26.92 -26.48 -11.83
N GLN A 6 -26.54 -25.44 -12.60
CA GLN A 6 -25.24 -25.27 -13.25
C GLN A 6 -24.07 -24.94 -12.31
N PHE A 7 -24.30 -24.89 -10.99
CA PHE A 7 -23.28 -24.47 -10.02
C PHE A 7 -23.35 -25.36 -8.79
N SER A 8 -22.70 -26.53 -8.88
CA SER A 8 -22.70 -27.52 -7.78
C SER A 8 -21.57 -27.29 -6.76
N SER A 9 -20.61 -26.39 -7.02
CA SER A 9 -19.52 -26.15 -6.08
C SER A 9 -18.70 -24.88 -6.33
N LEU A 10 -18.05 -24.38 -5.26
CA LEU A 10 -16.99 -23.36 -5.35
C LEU A 10 -15.88 -23.79 -6.31
N SER A 11 -15.64 -25.10 -6.46
CA SER A 11 -14.71 -25.66 -7.42
C SER A 11 -15.09 -25.37 -8.88
N ASP A 12 -16.38 -25.40 -9.25
CA ASP A 12 -16.84 -24.98 -10.60
C ASP A 12 -16.65 -23.48 -10.81
N PHE A 13 -16.74 -22.70 -9.74
CA PHE A 13 -16.51 -21.26 -9.78
C PHE A 13 -15.05 -20.90 -10.08
N PHE A 14 -14.10 -21.70 -9.61
CA PHE A 14 -12.68 -21.60 -9.95
C PHE A 14 -12.31 -22.35 -11.25
N ALA A 15 -13.06 -23.39 -11.62
CA ALA A 15 -12.80 -24.26 -12.77
C ALA A 15 -13.60 -23.90 -14.04
N MET A 16 -14.41 -22.83 -14.02
CA MET A 16 -14.94 -22.16 -15.22
C MET A 16 -13.76 -21.47 -15.93
N GLY A 17 -12.88 -22.28 -16.54
CA GLY A 17 -11.45 -22.04 -16.73
C GLY A 17 -11.05 -20.64 -17.17
N ASP A 18 -11.81 -20.01 -18.06
CA ASP A 18 -11.48 -18.69 -18.59
C ASP A 18 -11.83 -17.53 -17.65
N TYR A 19 -12.90 -17.63 -16.84
CA TYR A 19 -13.42 -16.50 -16.07
C TYR A 19 -12.72 -16.31 -14.71
N ALA A 20 -12.34 -17.41 -14.06
CA ALA A 20 -11.68 -17.36 -12.75
C ALA A 20 -10.34 -16.62 -12.80
N PHE A 21 -9.61 -16.71 -13.92
CA PHE A 21 -8.35 -16.02 -14.13
C PHE A 21 -8.51 -14.48 -14.11
N PHE A 22 -9.53 -13.95 -14.79
CA PHE A 22 -9.80 -12.51 -14.81
C PHE A 22 -10.19 -11.99 -13.42
N VAL A 23 -10.97 -12.75 -12.66
CA VAL A 23 -11.34 -12.40 -11.28
C VAL A 23 -10.09 -12.32 -10.41
N TRP A 24 -9.22 -13.32 -10.45
CA TRP A 24 -7.99 -13.31 -9.66
C TRP A 24 -7.06 -12.14 -10.01
N LEU A 25 -6.92 -11.83 -11.30
CA LEU A 25 -6.18 -10.66 -11.77
C LEU A 25 -6.79 -9.34 -11.26
N ALA A 26 -8.12 -9.19 -11.36
CA ALA A 26 -8.81 -8.01 -10.85
C ALA A 26 -8.59 -7.83 -9.35
N TYR A 27 -8.77 -8.90 -8.56
CA TYR A 27 -8.48 -8.89 -7.13
C TYR A 27 -7.00 -8.59 -6.83
N GLY A 28 -6.08 -9.19 -7.58
CA GLY A 28 -4.64 -8.96 -7.43
C GLY A 28 -4.26 -7.50 -7.71
N VAL A 29 -4.80 -6.91 -8.77
CA VAL A 29 -4.58 -5.50 -9.12
C VAL A 29 -5.19 -4.58 -8.06
N SER A 30 -6.42 -4.83 -7.62
CA SER A 30 -7.05 -4.06 -6.54
C SER A 30 -6.26 -4.14 -5.23
N PHE A 31 -5.83 -5.33 -4.84
CA PHE A 31 -5.04 -5.54 -3.63
C PHE A 31 -3.67 -4.87 -3.73
N THR A 32 -3.03 -4.94 -4.90
CA THR A 32 -1.77 -4.26 -5.18
C THR A 32 -1.92 -2.75 -5.10
N ALA A 33 -2.96 -2.18 -5.72
CA ALA A 33 -3.24 -0.74 -5.65
C ALA A 33 -3.46 -0.29 -4.20
N LEU A 34 -4.21 -1.05 -3.42
CA LEU A 34 -4.46 -0.78 -2.01
C LEU A 34 -3.18 -0.88 -1.18
N GLY A 35 -2.35 -1.92 -1.44
CA GLY A 35 -1.03 -2.08 -0.84
C GLY A 35 -0.08 -0.91 -1.14
N ILE A 36 -0.05 -0.45 -2.39
CA ILE A 36 0.72 0.74 -2.80
C ILE A 36 0.21 1.98 -2.08
N LEU A 37 -1.10 2.16 -1.95
CA LEU A 37 -1.70 3.31 -1.28
C LEU A 37 -1.33 3.33 0.22
N VAL A 38 -1.43 2.17 0.88
CA VAL A 38 -1.06 2.00 2.30
C VAL A 38 0.45 2.24 2.48
N ALA A 39 1.29 1.65 1.62
CA ALA A 39 2.73 1.87 1.64
C ALA A 39 3.07 3.36 1.41
N SER A 40 2.36 4.01 0.50
CA SER A 40 2.49 5.45 0.23
C SER A 40 2.11 6.28 1.45
N CYS A 41 1.02 5.94 2.13
CA CYS A 41 0.60 6.62 3.36
C CYS A 41 1.64 6.48 4.49
N LEU A 42 2.19 5.28 4.68
CA LEU A 42 3.23 5.00 5.66
C LEU A 42 4.55 5.72 5.33
N THR A 43 4.95 5.71 4.07
CA THR A 43 6.18 6.39 3.62
C THR A 43 6.03 7.91 3.64
N GLN A 44 4.85 8.46 3.34
CA GLN A 44 4.55 9.88 3.45
C GLN A 44 4.72 10.36 4.90
N ARG A 45 4.16 9.63 5.89
CA ARG A 45 4.36 9.92 7.32
C ARG A 45 5.84 9.95 7.69
N LYS A 46 6.61 8.95 7.24
CA LYS A 46 8.06 8.89 7.48
C LYS A 46 8.82 10.02 6.79
N ARG A 47 8.42 10.41 5.57
CA ARG A 47 9.01 11.53 4.82
C ARG A 47 8.80 12.86 5.55
N VAL A 48 7.60 13.13 6.05
CA VAL A 48 7.29 14.35 6.81
C VAL A 48 8.14 14.43 8.07
N ILE A 49 8.23 13.36 8.85
CA ILE A 49 9.06 13.31 10.08
C ILE A 49 10.55 13.48 9.74
N LYS A 50 11.03 12.83 8.67
CA LYS A 50 12.43 12.95 8.23
C LYS A 50 12.79 14.38 7.77
N GLN A 51 11.87 15.06 7.10
CA GLN A 51 12.07 16.45 6.70
C GLN A 51 12.13 17.39 7.91
N ILE A 52 11.32 17.14 8.94
CA ILE A 52 11.35 17.90 10.19
C ILE A 52 12.68 17.67 10.92
N SER A 53 13.16 16.42 11.04
CA SER A 53 14.42 16.14 11.74
C SER A 53 15.63 16.74 11.04
N GLN A 54 15.65 16.77 9.71
CA GLN A 54 16.71 17.42 8.93
C GLN A 54 16.75 18.94 9.16
N LYS A 55 15.58 19.60 9.26
CA LYS A 55 15.50 21.03 9.58
C LYS A 55 15.99 21.30 11.00
N GLN A 56 15.55 20.51 11.98
CA GLN A 56 15.96 20.64 13.38
C GLN A 56 17.47 20.40 13.57
N ALA A 57 18.05 19.43 12.87
CA ALA A 57 19.50 19.17 12.94
C ALA A 57 20.32 20.37 12.47
N ARG A 58 19.83 21.12 11.48
CA ARG A 58 20.51 22.33 10.98
C ARG A 58 20.45 23.48 11.99
N GLU A 59 19.28 23.70 12.58
CA GLU A 59 19.07 24.72 13.62
C GLU A 59 19.84 24.41 14.91
N ALA A 60 19.93 23.14 15.30
CA ALA A 60 20.70 22.71 16.46
C ALA A 60 22.20 23.03 16.32
N ARG A 61 22.76 22.82 15.12
CA ARG A 61 24.17 23.17 14.84
C ARG A 61 24.39 24.68 14.93
N LEU A 62 23.50 25.49 14.38
CA LEU A 62 23.58 26.96 14.48
C LEU A 62 23.49 27.46 15.93
N LYS A 63 22.62 26.85 16.76
CA LYS A 63 22.53 27.18 18.20
C LYS A 63 23.80 26.83 18.96
N GLN A 64 24.44 25.69 18.67
CA GLN A 64 25.70 25.30 19.31
C GLN A 64 26.84 26.29 18.99
N HIS A 65 26.94 26.75 17.75
CA HIS A 65 27.92 27.77 17.38
C HIS A 65 27.66 29.13 18.04
N ARG A 66 26.39 29.51 18.25
CA ARG A 66 26.03 30.77 18.94
C ARG A 66 26.30 30.74 20.44
N SER A 67 26.18 29.58 21.09
CA SER A 67 26.47 29.43 22.53
C SER A 67 27.96 29.38 22.87
N LYS A 68 28.83 29.08 21.89
CA LYS A 68 30.29 28.94 22.10
C LYS A 68 31.07 30.24 21.82
N SER A 69 30.37 31.34 21.55
CA SER A 69 30.94 32.66 21.21
C SER A 69 30.67 33.74 22.28
N SER A 70 30.12 33.37 23.45
CA SER A 70 29.95 34.27 24.59
C SER A 70 30.67 33.69 25.80
#